data_AF-A0A2V7GIM9-F1
#
_entry.id   AF-A0A2V7GIM9-F1
#
_cell.length_a   1.000
_cell.length_b   1.000
_cell.length_c   1.000
_cell.angle_alpha   90.00
_cell.angle_beta   90.00
_cell.angle_gamma   90.00
#
_symmetry.space_group_name_H-M   'P 1'
#
loop_
_entity.id
_entity.type
_entity.pdbx_description
1 polymer ?
#
loop_
_entity_poly.entity_id
_entity_poly.type
_entity_poly.pdbx_seq_one_letter_code
_entity_poly.pdbx_strand_id
1 'polypeptide(L)'
;MPGSVNRWSIRHLPAPHTIDFLIAMGFCVIAAYVSGVRPSSSVLFLPCVLILQFLLVSWVSLLLSCVFVLARDIEHIYQVFLRALLFLTPVFYTRSFLGDGLAHYLVVLNPLAHMIDLSRSILLDGALPSGERLLGLLLVNGLLVAIAFRLFKSFEPRLAEYV
;
A
#
# COMPACT_ATOMS: atom_id res chain seq x y z
N MET A 1 24.20 33.53 -34.92
CA MET A 1 23.67 32.28 -34.33
C MET A 1 24.43 32.00 -33.04
N PRO A 2 23.75 31.95 -31.88
CA PRO A 2 23.76 30.67 -31.16
C PRO A 2 22.50 30.37 -30.33
N GLY A 3 22.19 29.08 -30.21
CA GLY A 3 21.78 28.45 -28.95
C GLY A 3 20.30 28.54 -28.57
N SER A 4 19.43 27.81 -29.27
CA SER A 4 18.12 27.41 -28.73
C SER A 4 18.34 26.51 -27.51
N VAL A 5 18.37 27.12 -26.32
CA VAL A 5 18.38 26.39 -25.05
C VAL A 5 17.04 25.66 -24.91
N ASN A 6 17.11 24.34 -25.00
CA ASN A 6 15.97 23.44 -24.97
C ASN A 6 15.16 23.59 -23.68
N ARG A 7 14.00 24.25 -23.75
CA ARG A 7 13.01 24.41 -22.66
C ARG A 7 12.41 23.10 -22.13
N TRP A 8 12.78 21.96 -22.71
CA TRP A 8 12.19 20.64 -22.45
C TRP A 8 12.80 19.89 -21.26
N SER A 9 13.91 20.39 -20.68
CA SER A 9 14.63 19.69 -19.62
C SER A 9 14.17 19.98 -18.19
N ILE A 10 13.11 20.76 -17.96
CA ILE A 10 12.65 21.10 -16.58
C ILE A 10 11.23 20.55 -16.30
N ARG A 11 10.61 19.86 -17.26
CA ARG A 11 9.23 19.33 -17.15
C ARG A 11 9.10 17.91 -16.58
N HIS A 12 10.20 17.22 -16.29
CA HIS A 12 10.18 15.85 -15.76
C HIS A 12 10.33 15.77 -14.23
N LEU A 13 10.27 16.92 -13.54
CA LEU A 13 10.02 16.89 -12.10
C LEU A 13 8.68 16.15 -11.89
N PRO A 14 8.59 15.15 -10.99
CA PRO A 14 7.32 14.60 -10.51
C PRO A 14 6.55 15.64 -9.65
N ALA A 15 6.72 16.93 -9.96
CA ALA A 15 6.08 18.08 -9.35
C ALA A 15 4.56 17.92 -9.26
N PRO A 16 3.81 17.46 -10.29
CA PRO A 16 2.36 17.32 -10.15
C PRO A 16 1.98 16.35 -9.03
N HIS A 17 2.53 15.13 -9.02
CA HIS A 17 2.24 14.14 -7.96
C HIS A 17 2.73 14.56 -6.58
N THR A 18 3.84 15.30 -6.51
CA THR A 18 4.35 15.84 -5.25
C THR A 18 3.40 16.91 -4.70
N ILE A 19 2.87 17.78 -5.57
CA ILE A 19 1.90 18.81 -5.21
C ILE A 19 0.60 18.15 -4.75
N ASP A 20 0.10 17.14 -5.48
CA ASP A 20 -1.10 16.38 -5.09
C ASP A 20 -0.92 15.74 -3.71
N PHE A 21 0.24 15.13 -3.46
CA PHE A 21 0.58 14.55 -2.16
C PHE A 21 0.62 15.60 -1.05
N LEU A 22 1.25 16.76 -1.28
CA LEU A 22 1.32 17.84 -0.29
C LEU A 22 -0.05 18.42 0.03
N ILE A 23 -0.91 18.60 -0.98
CA ILE A 23 -2.28 19.06 -0.81
C ILE A 23 -3.08 18.04 0.01
N ALA A 24 -3.02 16.76 -0.36
CA ALA A 24 -3.70 15.69 0.36
C ALA A 24 -3.23 15.57 1.81
N MET A 25 -1.91 15.63 2.03
CA MET A 25 -1.31 15.60 3.38
C MET A 25 -1.78 16.79 4.22
N GLY A 26 -1.75 18.00 3.65
CA GLY A 26 -2.24 19.20 4.33
C GLY A 26 -3.71 19.08 4.72
N PHE A 27 -4.54 18.61 3.80
CA PHE A 27 -5.95 18.33 4.08
C PHE A 27 -6.14 17.30 5.20
N CYS A 28 -5.38 16.19 5.19
CA CYS A 28 -5.42 15.18 6.24
C CYS A 28 -5.03 15.73 7.62
N VAL A 29 -3.99 16.58 7.69
CA VAL A 29 -3.56 17.20 8.95
C VAL A 29 -4.64 18.14 9.50
N ILE A 30 -5.23 18.97 8.64
CA ILE A 30 -6.32 19.88 9.02
C ILE A 30 -7.52 19.06 9.51
N ALA A 31 -7.92 18.03 8.77
CA ALA A 31 -9.03 17.15 9.16
C ALA A 31 -8.77 16.48 10.52
N ALA A 32 -7.56 15.96 10.75
CA ALA A 32 -7.18 15.37 12.04
C ALA A 32 -7.28 16.37 13.20
N TYR A 33 -6.82 17.61 13.00
CA TYR A 33 -6.91 18.67 14.00
C TYR A 33 -8.37 19.05 14.30
N VAL A 34 -9.21 19.19 13.27
CA VAL A 34 -10.65 19.48 13.41
C VAL A 34 -11.38 18.33 14.11
N SER A 35 -10.98 17.08 13.86
CA SER A 35 -11.52 15.90 14.56
C SER A 35 -11.10 15.79 16.03
N GLY A 36 -10.30 16.72 16.55
CA GLY A 36 -9.87 16.73 17.96
C GLY A 36 -8.81 15.68 18.31
N VAL A 37 -8.18 15.08 17.29
CA VAL A 37 -7.13 14.06 17.46
C VAL A 37 -5.91 14.73 18.07
N ARG A 38 -5.51 14.28 19.26
CA ARG A 38 -4.28 14.74 19.91
C ARG A 38 -3.10 13.88 19.44
N PRO A 39 -2.00 14.49 18.95
CA PRO A 39 -0.82 13.71 18.58
C PRO A 39 -0.29 12.98 19.81
N SER A 40 -0.43 11.65 19.81
CA SER A 40 0.09 10.75 20.83
C SER A 40 1.49 10.26 20.44
N SER A 41 2.31 9.85 21.40
CA SER A 41 3.63 9.23 21.15
C SER A 41 3.55 8.00 20.25
N SER A 42 2.37 7.39 20.12
CA SER A 42 2.08 6.28 19.19
C SER A 42 2.40 6.61 17.73
N VAL A 43 2.38 7.89 17.32
CA VAL A 43 2.75 8.34 15.96
C VAL A 43 4.17 7.88 15.57
N LEU A 44 5.07 7.69 16.54
CA LEU A 44 6.43 7.19 16.29
C LEU A 44 6.46 5.75 15.73
N PHE A 45 5.36 5.00 15.83
CA PHE A 45 5.24 3.66 15.24
C PHE A 45 4.77 3.67 13.77
N LEU A 46 4.38 4.83 13.21
CA LEU A 46 4.02 4.94 11.79
C LEU A 46 5.11 4.47 10.83
N PRO A 47 6.41 4.80 11.01
CA PRO A 47 7.47 4.26 10.17
C PRO A 47 7.49 2.73 10.14
N CYS A 48 7.16 2.07 11.26
CA CYS A 48 7.09 0.62 11.32
C CYS A 48 5.92 0.07 10.48
N VAL A 49 4.75 0.71 10.56
CA VAL A 49 3.61 0.37 9.71
C VAL A 49 3.94 0.57 8.22
N LEU A 50 4.68 1.64 7.88
CA LEU A 50 5.14 1.87 6.50
C LEU A 50 6.08 0.77 6.01
N ILE A 51 6.98 0.27 6.86
CA ILE A 51 7.84 -0.88 6.52
C ILE A 51 7.00 -2.12 6.25
N LEU A 52 6.00 -2.41 7.10
CA LEU A 52 5.10 -3.55 6.88
C LEU A 52 4.31 -3.41 5.58
N GLN A 53 3.78 -2.22 5.31
CA GLN A 53 3.07 -1.90 4.07
C GLN A 53 3.99 -2.07 2.85
N PHE A 54 5.24 -1.64 2.96
CA PHE A 54 6.24 -1.80 1.90
C PHE A 54 6.52 -3.28 1.61
N LEU A 55 6.71 -4.11 2.64
CA LEU A 55 6.89 -5.54 2.47
C LEU A 55 5.68 -6.20 1.80
N LEU A 56 4.46 -5.80 2.21
CA LEU A 56 3.22 -6.29 1.62
C LEU A 56 3.17 -6.00 0.12
N VAL A 57 3.38 -4.74 -0.26
CA VAL A 57 3.38 -4.33 -1.67
C VAL A 57 4.50 -5.05 -2.43
N SER A 58 5.68 -5.22 -1.82
CA SER A 58 6.83 -5.85 -2.47
C SER A 58 6.55 -7.27 -2.94
N TRP A 59 6.00 -8.14 -2.09
CA TRP A 59 5.74 -9.53 -2.50
C TRP A 59 4.62 -9.60 -3.54
N VAL A 60 3.58 -8.77 -3.41
CA VAL A 60 2.50 -8.70 -4.41
C VAL A 60 3.05 -8.23 -5.76
N SER A 61 3.83 -7.17 -5.79
CA SER A 61 4.43 -6.62 -7.01
C SER A 61 5.39 -7.61 -7.68
N LEU A 62 6.18 -8.36 -6.90
CA LEU A 62 7.04 -9.42 -7.43
C LEU A 62 6.22 -10.51 -8.13
N LEU A 63 5.16 -11.00 -7.50
CA LEU A 63 4.29 -11.99 -8.13
C LEU A 63 3.61 -11.45 -9.38
N LEU A 64 3.13 -10.20 -9.31
CA LEU A 64 2.48 -9.55 -10.45
C LEU A 64 3.43 -9.34 -11.62
N SER A 65 4.71 -9.02 -11.36
CA SER A 65 5.71 -8.81 -12.40
C SER A 65 5.89 -10.05 -13.28
N CYS A 66 5.91 -11.24 -12.69
CA CYS A 66 5.96 -12.50 -13.44
C CYS A 66 4.74 -12.68 -14.34
N VAL A 67 3.57 -12.28 -13.85
CA VAL A 67 2.28 -12.47 -14.52
C VAL A 67 2.11 -11.49 -15.69
N PHE A 68 2.51 -10.23 -15.51
CA PHE A 68 2.40 -9.18 -16.54
C PHE A 68 3.23 -9.46 -17.79
N VAL A 69 4.38 -10.12 -17.65
CA VAL A 69 5.21 -10.51 -18.81
C VAL A 69 4.55 -11.62 -19.63
N LEU A 70 3.82 -12.53 -18.98
CA LEU A 70 3.16 -13.66 -19.65
C LEU A 70 1.83 -13.28 -20.30
N ALA A 71 1.10 -12.32 -19.73
CA ALA A 71 -0.20 -11.90 -20.25
C ALA A 71 -0.43 -10.40 -20.08
N ARG A 72 -0.33 -9.68 -21.20
CA ARG A 72 -0.51 -8.21 -21.26
C ARG A 72 -1.92 -7.77 -20.89
N ASP A 73 -2.92 -8.61 -21.10
CA ASP A 73 -4.34 -8.32 -20.82
C ASP A 73 -4.64 -8.24 -19.31
N ILE A 74 -3.73 -8.69 -18.45
CA ILE A 74 -3.88 -8.64 -16.99
C ILE A 74 -3.80 -7.20 -16.47
N GLU A 75 -3.18 -6.28 -17.21
CA GLU A 75 -3.08 -4.87 -16.81
C GLU A 75 -4.47 -4.26 -16.56
N HIS A 76 -5.41 -4.46 -17.47
CA HIS A 76 -6.76 -3.93 -17.34
C HIS A 76 -7.53 -4.59 -16.19
N ILE A 77 -7.40 -5.91 -16.05
CA ILE A 77 -8.05 -6.67 -14.98
C ILE A 77 -7.54 -6.21 -13.61
N TYR A 78 -6.23 -6.01 -13.48
CA TYR A 78 -5.61 -5.57 -12.24
C TYR A 78 -6.09 -4.17 -11.80
N GLN A 79 -6.28 -3.24 -12.74
CA GLN A 79 -6.82 -1.92 -12.42
C GLN A 79 -8.25 -1.97 -11.86
N VAL A 80 -9.10 -2.82 -12.45
CA VAL A 80 -10.47 -3.04 -11.94
C VAL A 80 -10.43 -3.72 -10.57
N PHE A 81 -9.55 -4.71 -10.41
CA PHE A 81 -9.37 -5.42 -9.15
C PHE A 81 -8.94 -4.49 -8.02
N LEU A 82 -7.97 -3.59 -8.24
CA LEU A 82 -7.55 -2.62 -7.22
C LEU A 82 -8.69 -1.69 -6.79
N ARG A 83 -9.56 -1.27 -7.73
CA ARG A 83 -10.75 -0.47 -7.39
C ARG A 83 -11.72 -1.26 -6.53
N ALA A 84 -11.98 -2.53 -6.85
CA ALA A 84 -12.82 -3.40 -6.03
C ALA A 84 -12.20 -3.64 -4.64
N LEU A 85 -10.88 -3.82 -4.57
CA LEU A 85 -10.13 -4.04 -3.34
C LEU A 85 -10.23 -2.83 -2.39
N LEU A 86 -10.26 -1.60 -2.92
CA LEU A 86 -10.47 -0.39 -2.12
C LEU A 86 -11.81 -0.43 -1.37
N PHE A 87 -12.89 -0.90 -2.01
CA PHE A 87 -14.20 -1.04 -1.36
C PHE A 87 -14.23 -2.23 -0.38
N LEU A 88 -13.45 -3.28 -0.64
CA LEU A 88 -13.31 -4.41 0.27
C LEU A 88 -12.48 -4.06 1.51
N THR A 89 -11.59 -3.08 1.43
CA THR A 89 -10.88 -2.56 2.60
C THR A 89 -11.74 -1.59 3.39
N PRO A 90 -11.67 -1.61 4.74
CA PRO A 90 -12.43 -0.71 5.61
C PRO A 90 -11.82 0.71 5.62
N VAL A 91 -11.88 1.38 4.48
CA VAL A 91 -11.40 2.77 4.31
C VAL A 91 -12.53 3.76 4.63
N PHE A 92 -13.73 3.50 4.09
CA PHE A 92 -14.91 4.37 4.27
C PHE A 92 -15.82 3.95 5.42
N TYR A 93 -15.61 2.75 5.98
CA TYR A 93 -16.44 2.17 7.03
C TYR A 93 -15.57 1.51 8.10
N THR A 94 -16.12 1.37 9.31
CA THR A 94 -15.46 0.64 10.39
C THR A 94 -15.85 -0.84 10.31
N ARG A 95 -14.96 -1.75 10.71
CA ARG A 95 -15.24 -3.21 10.72
C ARG A 95 -16.48 -3.58 11.53
N SER A 96 -16.83 -2.81 12.56
CA SER A 96 -18.04 -3.01 13.36
C SER A 96 -19.35 -2.83 12.60
N PHE A 97 -19.33 -2.17 11.44
CA PHE A 97 -20.50 -2.02 10.57
C PHE A 97 -20.80 -3.30 9.78
N LEU A 98 -19.81 -4.18 9.62
CA LEU A 98 -19.97 -5.47 8.98
C LEU A 98 -20.47 -6.48 10.02
N GLY A 99 -21.71 -6.96 9.86
CA GLY A 99 -22.22 -8.10 10.64
C GLY A 99 -21.52 -9.43 10.28
N ASP A 100 -22.01 -10.55 10.81
CA ASP A 100 -21.41 -11.90 10.68
C ASP A 100 -21.62 -12.56 9.30
N GLY A 101 -21.43 -11.79 8.23
CA GLY A 101 -21.59 -12.25 6.85
C GLY A 101 -20.26 -12.54 6.15
N LEU A 102 -20.33 -13.01 4.89
CA LEU A 102 -19.18 -13.25 4.02
C LEU A 102 -18.24 -12.03 3.91
N ALA A 103 -18.80 -10.82 3.91
CA ALA A 103 -18.02 -9.58 3.86
C ALA A 103 -17.05 -9.46 5.06
N HIS A 104 -17.47 -9.85 6.26
CA HIS A 104 -16.60 -9.83 7.44
C HIS A 104 -15.39 -10.75 7.26
N TYR A 105 -15.62 -11.99 6.81
CA TYR A 105 -14.54 -12.95 6.56
C TYR A 105 -13.55 -12.45 5.49
N LEU A 106 -14.06 -11.85 4.41
CA LEU A 106 -13.20 -11.30 3.36
C LEU A 106 -12.35 -10.12 3.86
N VAL A 107 -12.90 -9.27 4.74
CA VAL A 107 -12.13 -8.16 5.35
C VAL A 107 -11.09 -8.68 6.34
N VAL A 108 -11.42 -9.69 7.14
CA VAL A 108 -10.47 -10.29 8.11
C VAL A 108 -9.34 -11.04 7.40
N LEU A 109 -9.60 -11.65 6.25
CA LEU A 109 -8.54 -12.33 5.48
C LEU A 109 -7.63 -11.33 4.74
N ASN A 110 -8.08 -10.10 4.53
CA ASN A 110 -7.36 -9.12 3.73
C ASN A 110 -6.19 -8.49 4.52
N PRO A 111 -4.92 -8.74 4.14
CA PRO A 111 -3.76 -8.20 4.84
C PRO A 111 -3.69 -6.66 4.75
N LEU A 112 -4.22 -6.05 3.68
CA LEU A 112 -4.31 -4.59 3.57
C LEU A 112 -5.28 -3.99 4.58
N ALA A 113 -6.38 -4.68 4.88
CA ALA A 113 -7.31 -4.24 5.91
C ALA A 113 -6.62 -4.19 7.28
N HIS A 114 -5.72 -5.13 7.59
CA HIS A 114 -4.94 -5.10 8.83
C HIS A 114 -3.98 -3.91 8.93
N MET A 115 -3.37 -3.51 7.81
CA MET A 115 -2.47 -2.35 7.77
C MET A 115 -3.23 -1.04 7.94
N ILE A 116 -4.38 -0.90 7.27
CA ILE A 116 -5.24 0.28 7.39
C ILE A 116 -5.74 0.41 8.83
N ASP A 117 -6.24 -0.67 9.42
CA ASP A 117 -6.69 -0.67 10.82
C ASP A 117 -5.60 -0.24 11.80
N LEU A 118 -4.37 -0.75 11.62
CA LEU A 118 -3.23 -0.38 12.48
C LEU A 118 -2.87 1.09 12.32
N SER A 119 -2.82 1.58 11.08
CA SER A 119 -2.56 3.00 10.82
C SER A 119 -3.63 3.89 11.45
N ARG A 120 -4.90 3.48 11.35
CA ARG A 120 -6.04 4.20 11.93
C ARG A 120 -6.00 4.21 13.45
N SER A 121 -5.74 3.08 14.10
CA SER A 121 -5.69 3.01 15.57
C SER A 121 -4.54 3.83 16.15
N ILE A 122 -3.41 3.91 15.44
CA ILE A 122 -2.27 4.73 15.84
C ILE A 122 -2.58 6.23 15.67
N LEU A 123 -3.17 6.60 14.53
CA LEU A 123 -3.44 8.00 14.17
C LEU A 123 -4.62 8.59 14.93
N LEU A 124 -5.75 7.89 14.98
CA LEU A 124 -7.01 8.42 15.53
C LEU A 124 -7.16 8.11 17.02
N ASP A 125 -6.93 6.85 17.41
CA ASP A 125 -7.16 6.40 18.79
C ASP A 125 -5.92 6.59 19.68
N GLY A 126 -4.76 6.92 19.10
CA GLY A 126 -3.50 7.03 19.81
C GLY A 126 -3.05 5.71 20.45
N ALA A 127 -3.61 4.58 20.01
CA ALA A 127 -3.36 3.27 20.60
C ALA A 127 -1.96 2.75 20.24
N LEU A 128 -1.29 2.16 21.22
CA LEU A 128 -0.02 1.47 20.99
C LEU A 128 -0.29 0.13 20.30
N PRO A 129 0.33 -0.13 19.12
CA PRO A 129 0.17 -1.42 18.46
C PRO A 129 0.81 -2.51 19.33
N SER A 130 0.13 -3.65 19.48
CA SER A 130 0.70 -4.78 20.22
C SER A 130 1.94 -5.31 19.50
N GLY A 131 3.04 -5.46 20.24
CA GLY A 131 4.31 -5.94 19.69
C GLY A 131 4.17 -7.32 19.02
N GLU A 132 3.34 -8.19 19.58
CA GLU A 132 3.02 -9.50 19.00
C GLU A 132 2.38 -9.40 17.61
N ARG A 133 1.43 -8.48 17.42
CA ARG A 133 0.76 -8.27 16.13
C ARG A 133 1.74 -7.71 15.10
N LEU A 134 2.58 -6.77 15.50
CA LEU A 134 3.65 -6.22 14.65
C LEU A 134 4.64 -7.31 14.21
N LEU A 135 5.14 -8.11 15.16
CA LEU A 135 6.06 -9.21 14.88
C LEU A 135 5.42 -10.28 13.98
N GLY A 136 4.17 -10.67 14.26
CA GLY A 136 3.43 -11.62 13.42
C GLY A 136 3.29 -11.12 11.97
N LEU A 137 2.89 -9.86 11.78
CA LEU A 137 2.79 -9.26 10.45
C LEU A 137 4.14 -9.13 9.75
N LEU A 138 5.20 -8.82 10.49
CA LEU A 138 6.56 -8.73 9.94
C LEU A 138 7.05 -10.09 9.45
N LEU A 139 6.87 -11.13 10.26
CA LEU A 139 7.26 -12.49 9.92
C LEU A 139 6.48 -13.04 8.72
N VAL A 140 5.16 -12.86 8.71
CA VAL A 140 4.31 -13.32 7.60
C VAL A 140 4.67 -12.60 6.30
N ASN A 141 4.73 -11.26 6.30
CA ASN A 141 5.09 -10.52 5.09
C ASN A 141 6.53 -10.81 4.65
N GLY A 142 7.48 -10.93 5.59
CA GLY A 142 8.86 -11.31 5.28
C GLY A 142 8.96 -12.69 4.64
N LEU A 143 8.21 -13.68 5.15
CA LEU A 143 8.13 -15.00 4.55
C LEU A 143 7.52 -14.96 3.15
N LEU A 144 6.43 -14.21 2.95
CA LEU A 144 5.80 -14.06 1.63
C LEU A 144 6.73 -13.38 0.62
N VAL A 145 7.49 -12.36 1.03
CA VAL A 145 8.54 -11.76 0.18
C VAL A 145 9.58 -12.79 -0.19
N ALA A 146 10.07 -13.59 0.76
CA ALA A 146 11.05 -14.63 0.47
C ALA A 146 10.52 -15.69 -0.51
N ILE A 147 9.26 -16.11 -0.36
CA ILE A 147 8.59 -17.04 -1.28
C ILE A 147 8.43 -16.41 -2.66
N ALA A 148 7.88 -15.20 -2.75
CA ALA A 148 7.68 -14.48 -4.00
C ALA A 148 9.00 -14.27 -4.76
N PHE A 149 10.09 -13.94 -4.04
CA PHE A 149 11.41 -13.78 -4.61
C PHE A 149 11.98 -15.10 -5.17
N ARG A 150 11.79 -16.22 -4.46
CA ARG A 150 12.19 -17.55 -4.96
C ARG A 150 11.41 -17.95 -6.20
N LEU A 151 10.10 -17.68 -6.21
CA LEU A 151 9.26 -17.92 -7.38
C LEU A 151 9.75 -17.07 -8.56
N PHE A 152 9.95 -15.76 -8.37
CA PHE A 152 10.46 -14.86 -9.39
C PHE A 152 11.76 -15.38 -10.03
N LYS A 153 12.75 -15.78 -9.22
CA LYS A 153 13.99 -16.37 -9.73
C LYS A 153 13.79 -17.67 -10.50
N SER A 154 12.81 -18.48 -10.14
CA SER A 154 12.50 -19.70 -10.89
C SER A 154 11.87 -19.42 -12.26
N PHE A 155 11.18 -18.28 -12.41
CA PHE A 155 10.56 -17.87 -13.67
C PHE A 155 11.50 -17.04 -14.56
N GLU A 156 12.56 -16.46 -14.00
CA GLU A 156 13.59 -15.67 -14.71
C GLU A 156 14.07 -16.27 -16.04
N PRO A 157 14.38 -17.58 -16.16
CA PRO A 157 14.85 -18.16 -17.42
C PRO A 157 13.79 -18.14 -18.53
N ARG A 158 12.50 -18.27 -18.17
CA ARG A 158 11.39 -18.19 -19.14
C ARG A 158 11.09 -16.75 -19.52
N LEU A 159 11.23 -15.81 -18.59
CA LEU A 159 11.01 -14.39 -18.87
C LEU A 159 12.00 -13.85 -19.92
N ALA A 160 13.24 -14.35 -19.94
CA ALA A 160 14.25 -13.98 -20.93
C ALA A 160 13.96 -14.46 -22.36
N GLU A 161 13.06 -15.42 -22.55
CA GLU A 161 12.67 -15.92 -23.88
C GLU A 161 11.55 -15.08 -24.52
N TYR A 162 10.74 -14.40 -23.69
CA TYR A 162 9.59 -13.60 -24.13
C TYR A 162 9.90 -12.11 -24.33
N VAL A 163 11.10 -11.65 -23.96
CA VAL A 163 11.59 -10.26 -24.11
C VAL A 163 12.56 -10.17 -25.27
#